data_AF-A0A9E1MRC5-F1
#
_entry.id   AF-A0A9E1MRC5-F1
#
_cell.length_a   1.000
_cell.length_b   1.000
_cell.length_c   1.000
_cell.angle_alpha   90.00
_cell.angle_beta   90.00
_cell.angle_gamma   90.00
#
_symmetry.space_group_name_H-M   'P 1'
#
loop_
_entity.id
_entity.type
_entity.pdbx_description
1 polymer ?
#
loop_
_entity_poly.entity_id
_entity_poly.type
_entity_poly.pdbx_seq_one_letter_code
_entity_poly.pdbx_strand_id
1 'polypeptide(L)'
;MKELKRISAFFMAMLMMLTVFSAFSAVSAEGEAAGGTQPVWPAQGSIKLDKDAAAVAGTENLWEVTLGIKGKNFETKSDVVLVIDNSNSMYENDRMVQTKAAANAFVDALLTQDSATRIAVVVFNDKVKQTGFYDYSNKEALKAYINAVSMNEDDGGTFTQLGIKTARDLLKSSASTGLNKNIVLLSDGVPTWSYEVNSISVNVTGTETSVESKCGIFSHKAPTVKLNPIYSAEIAGCDYSRTVGAGYDEDYSSSYNVQSQAYFNHDEVRGTWSCSHYIGDSETWNYVINRNLSNGAENSTGIISGNPSGTINFSTKFNAIKTINNLGEPTIWEAQQAANDGMTVFSIALQAGTTGENVLRACATDATKDYYAIASTDNVAEKLTTAFTSIAGSIAIAARNGVVNDPMGEHVQLSFSGEAPVITTDKAVYDAGNADIYISQGSAVYDAATRSISWTVGSVREGDNP
;
A
#
# COMPACT_ATOMS: atom_id res chain seq x y z
N MET A 1 -26.07 -55.22 24.18
CA MET A 1 -26.23 -53.76 24.37
C MET A 1 -24.96 -52.93 24.09
N LYS A 2 -23.73 -53.43 24.29
CA LYS A 2 -22.50 -52.69 23.91
C LYS A 2 -22.26 -52.62 22.38
N GLU A 3 -22.65 -53.65 21.63
CA GLU A 3 -22.54 -53.71 20.16
C GLU A 3 -23.53 -52.73 19.46
N LEU A 4 -24.78 -52.61 19.94
CA LEU A 4 -25.77 -51.68 19.36
C LEU A 4 -25.42 -50.20 19.57
N LYS A 5 -24.76 -49.84 20.68
CA LYS A 5 -24.33 -48.45 20.95
C LYS A 5 -23.18 -48.00 20.04
N ARG A 6 -22.30 -48.92 19.62
CA ARG A 6 -21.22 -48.63 18.66
C ARG A 6 -21.74 -48.45 17.24
N ILE A 7 -22.75 -49.22 16.82
CA ILE A 7 -23.37 -49.09 15.49
C ILE A 7 -24.20 -47.80 15.38
N SER A 8 -24.86 -47.36 16.46
CA SER A 8 -25.61 -46.09 16.52
C SER A 8 -24.69 -44.86 16.43
N ALA A 9 -23.54 -44.88 17.09
CA ALA A 9 -22.55 -43.79 16.99
C ALA A 9 -21.90 -43.74 15.59
N PHE A 10 -21.65 -44.91 14.98
CA PHE A 10 -21.16 -45.01 13.61
C PHE A 10 -22.19 -44.51 12.58
N PHE A 11 -23.47 -44.86 12.74
CA PHE A 11 -24.54 -44.40 11.84
C PHE A 11 -24.81 -42.89 11.96
N MET A 12 -24.68 -42.31 13.16
CA MET A 12 -24.89 -40.88 13.37
C MET A 12 -23.70 -40.04 12.87
N ALA A 13 -22.46 -40.51 13.06
CA ALA A 13 -21.26 -39.92 12.44
C ALA A 13 -21.29 -40.04 10.90
N MET A 14 -21.79 -41.15 10.36
CA MET A 14 -21.94 -41.36 8.91
C MET A 14 -23.12 -40.56 8.32
N LEU A 15 -24.21 -40.33 9.07
CA LEU A 15 -25.31 -39.44 8.66
C LEU A 15 -24.87 -37.97 8.61
N MET A 16 -23.98 -37.55 9.53
CA MET A 16 -23.38 -36.21 9.52
C MET A 16 -22.32 -36.04 8.41
N MET A 17 -21.62 -37.11 7.99
CA MET A 17 -20.78 -37.08 6.78
C MET A 17 -21.61 -37.05 5.48
N LEU A 18 -22.80 -37.67 5.45
CA LEU A 18 -23.59 -37.81 4.22
C LEU A 18 -24.32 -36.52 3.81
N THR A 19 -24.58 -35.59 4.72
CA THR A 19 -25.21 -34.28 4.41
C THR A 19 -24.22 -33.26 3.84
N VAL A 20 -22.91 -33.55 3.80
CA VAL A 20 -21.88 -32.64 3.29
C VAL A 20 -21.70 -32.74 1.76
N PHE A 21 -22.29 -33.75 1.10
CA PHE A 21 -22.10 -33.94 -0.35
C PHE A 21 -23.17 -33.33 -1.27
N SER A 22 -24.10 -32.53 -0.75
CA SER A 22 -25.15 -31.90 -1.58
C SER A 22 -25.48 -30.45 -1.21
N ALA A 23 -24.51 -29.69 -0.72
CA ALA A 23 -24.58 -28.23 -0.80
C ALA A 23 -23.47 -27.78 -1.73
N PHE A 24 -23.86 -27.27 -2.90
CA PHE A 24 -23.02 -26.41 -3.72
C PHE A 24 -22.20 -25.49 -2.79
N SER A 25 -20.88 -25.67 -2.75
CA SER A 25 -19.99 -24.65 -2.23
C SER A 25 -20.02 -23.49 -3.23
N ALA A 26 -21.06 -22.66 -3.16
CA ALA A 26 -21.04 -21.36 -3.78
C ALA A 26 -20.17 -20.45 -2.92
N VAL A 27 -18.85 -20.54 -3.10
CA VAL A 27 -17.97 -19.42 -2.78
C VAL A 27 -18.30 -18.34 -3.81
N SER A 28 -19.15 -17.39 -3.42
CA SER A 28 -19.35 -16.18 -4.21
C SER A 28 -18.12 -15.31 -4.02
N ALA A 29 -17.18 -15.39 -4.96
CA ALA A 29 -16.29 -14.27 -5.19
C ALA A 29 -17.19 -13.11 -5.67
N GLU A 30 -17.33 -12.06 -4.86
CA GLU A 30 -17.92 -10.82 -5.33
C GLU A 30 -17.08 -10.32 -6.51
N GLY A 31 -17.55 -10.55 -7.74
CA GLY A 31 -16.94 -10.00 -8.94
C GLY A 31 -16.88 -10.86 -10.19
N GLU A 32 -17.20 -12.16 -10.18
CA GLU A 32 -17.23 -12.95 -11.42
C GLU A 32 -18.46 -13.85 -11.55
N ALA A 33 -19.00 -13.86 -12.76
CA ALA A 33 -20.19 -14.61 -13.15
C ALA A 33 -20.09 -16.09 -12.77
N ALA A 34 -21.18 -16.60 -12.20
CA ALA A 34 -21.41 -18.02 -11.93
C ALA A 34 -21.06 -18.88 -13.17
N GLY A 35 -20.05 -19.75 -13.05
CA GLY A 35 -19.70 -20.68 -14.13
C GLY A 35 -18.40 -21.49 -13.98
N GLY A 36 -17.49 -21.15 -13.07
CA GLY A 36 -16.26 -21.93 -12.85
C GLY A 36 -16.48 -23.14 -11.93
N THR A 37 -16.03 -24.33 -12.32
CA THR A 37 -15.92 -25.48 -11.40
C THR A 37 -14.79 -25.23 -10.40
N GLN A 38 -15.10 -25.24 -9.10
CA GLN A 38 -14.11 -25.14 -8.02
C GLN A 38 -13.02 -26.23 -8.18
N PRO A 39 -11.71 -25.90 -8.05
CA PRO A 39 -10.65 -26.90 -8.11
C PRO A 39 -10.80 -27.96 -7.01
N VAL A 40 -10.61 -29.24 -7.36
CA VAL A 40 -10.73 -30.38 -6.42
C VAL A 40 -9.43 -30.54 -5.64
N TRP A 41 -9.50 -30.65 -4.30
CA TRP A 41 -8.32 -30.83 -3.45
C TRP A 41 -7.49 -32.07 -3.84
N PRO A 42 -6.13 -31.98 -3.89
CA PRO A 42 -5.26 -30.85 -3.53
C PRO A 42 -4.80 -30.02 -4.75
N ALA A 43 -5.66 -29.77 -5.75
CA ALA A 43 -5.32 -28.89 -6.87
C ALA A 43 -5.08 -27.44 -6.41
N GLN A 44 -4.28 -26.68 -7.16
CA GLN A 44 -4.03 -25.26 -6.86
C GLN A 44 -5.32 -24.44 -6.82
N GLY A 45 -5.40 -23.48 -5.90
CA GLY A 45 -6.61 -22.69 -5.65
C GLY A 45 -7.76 -23.48 -5.02
N SER A 46 -7.56 -24.76 -4.67
CA SER A 46 -8.55 -25.54 -3.94
C SER A 46 -8.50 -25.23 -2.45
N ILE A 47 -9.67 -25.37 -1.82
CA ILE A 47 -9.85 -25.30 -0.38
C ILE A 47 -10.35 -26.66 0.08
N LYS A 48 -9.82 -27.15 1.20
CA LYS A 48 -10.31 -28.33 1.89
C LYS A 48 -10.86 -27.92 3.25
N LEU A 49 -12.07 -28.39 3.52
CA LEU A 49 -12.68 -28.34 4.83
C LEU A 49 -12.57 -29.72 5.46
N ASP A 50 -12.06 -29.77 6.68
CA ASP A 50 -12.01 -30.96 7.52
C ASP A 50 -12.93 -30.71 8.73
N LYS A 51 -13.77 -31.69 9.08
CA LYS A 51 -14.62 -31.63 10.28
C LYS A 51 -14.55 -32.96 11.00
N ASP A 52 -14.22 -32.92 12.28
CA ASP A 52 -14.11 -34.09 13.14
C ASP A 52 -14.89 -33.88 14.44
N ALA A 53 -15.31 -34.97 15.09
CA ALA A 53 -16.03 -34.93 16.35
C ALA A 53 -15.61 -36.07 17.28
N ALA A 54 -15.10 -35.72 18.46
CA ALA A 54 -14.64 -36.66 19.47
C ALA A 54 -15.58 -36.68 20.68
N ALA A 55 -16.00 -37.87 21.14
CA ALA A 55 -16.85 -37.99 22.31
C ALA A 55 -16.11 -37.58 23.60
N VAL A 56 -16.74 -36.78 24.45
CA VAL A 56 -16.15 -36.34 25.71
C VAL A 56 -16.24 -37.46 26.75
N ALA A 57 -15.08 -37.92 27.24
CA ALA A 57 -15.00 -39.06 28.14
C ALA A 57 -15.79 -38.82 29.45
N GLY A 58 -16.56 -39.83 29.88
CA GLY A 58 -17.32 -39.76 31.13
C GLY A 58 -18.65 -39.01 31.04
N THR A 59 -19.06 -38.57 29.84
CA THR A 59 -20.33 -37.89 29.62
C THR A 59 -21.21 -38.68 28.63
N GLU A 60 -22.53 -38.51 28.74
CA GLU A 60 -23.47 -39.00 27.72
C GLU A 60 -23.85 -37.84 26.80
N ASN A 61 -23.83 -38.09 25.49
CA ASN A 61 -24.28 -37.17 24.44
C ASN A 61 -23.54 -35.83 24.35
N LEU A 62 -22.24 -35.78 24.67
CA LEU A 62 -21.38 -34.60 24.48
C LEU A 62 -20.17 -34.95 23.61
N TRP A 63 -19.89 -34.07 22.64
CA TRP A 63 -18.78 -34.21 21.70
C TRP A 63 -18.05 -32.87 21.57
N GLU A 64 -16.73 -32.95 21.49
CA GLU A 64 -15.88 -31.85 21.03
C GLU A 64 -15.79 -31.92 19.50
N VAL A 65 -16.12 -30.83 18.83
CA VAL A 65 -16.13 -30.74 17.36
C VAL A 65 -15.00 -29.83 16.93
N THR A 66 -14.19 -30.29 15.98
CA THR A 66 -13.09 -29.52 15.38
C THR A 66 -13.38 -29.29 13.91
N LEU A 67 -13.44 -28.02 13.49
CA LEU A 67 -13.46 -27.64 12.08
C LEU A 67 -12.08 -27.10 11.73
N GLY A 68 -11.53 -27.55 10.60
CA GLY A 68 -10.30 -27.04 10.04
C GLY A 68 -10.49 -26.65 8.58
N ILE A 69 -9.78 -25.60 8.16
CA ILE A 69 -9.75 -25.15 6.77
C ILE A 69 -8.32 -25.12 6.26
N LYS A 70 -8.08 -25.71 5.09
CA LYS A 70 -6.78 -25.72 4.41
C LYS A 70 -6.92 -25.14 3.03
N GLY A 71 -5.97 -24.31 2.63
CA GLY A 71 -5.85 -23.81 1.26
C GLY A 71 -4.68 -24.45 0.53
N LYS A 72 -4.81 -24.62 -0.78
CA LYS A 72 -3.69 -24.90 -1.70
C LYS A 72 -3.45 -23.64 -2.52
N ASN A 73 -2.26 -23.07 -2.44
CA ASN A 73 -1.97 -21.79 -3.07
C ASN A 73 -2.10 -21.90 -4.61
N PHE A 74 -2.47 -20.81 -5.27
CA PHE A 74 -2.22 -20.69 -6.70
C PHE A 74 -0.69 -20.62 -6.92
N GLU A 75 -0.16 -21.26 -7.97
CA GLU A 75 1.20 -20.97 -8.44
C GLU A 75 1.26 -19.58 -9.09
N THR A 76 1.02 -18.52 -8.31
CA THR A 76 1.37 -17.17 -8.75
C THR A 76 2.86 -16.99 -8.53
N LYS A 77 3.64 -17.11 -9.62
CA LYS A 77 5.05 -16.71 -9.63
C LYS A 77 5.16 -15.29 -9.11
N SER A 78 5.83 -15.12 -7.99
CA SER A 78 5.96 -13.81 -7.34
C SER A 78 7.43 -13.44 -7.31
N ASP A 79 7.74 -12.21 -7.74
CA ASP A 79 9.06 -11.64 -7.56
C ASP A 79 8.99 -10.59 -6.46
N VAL A 80 9.84 -10.74 -5.46
CA VAL A 80 9.94 -9.84 -4.32
C VAL A 80 11.32 -9.22 -4.32
N VAL A 81 11.40 -7.91 -4.12
CA VAL A 81 12.67 -7.23 -3.85
C VAL A 81 12.64 -6.70 -2.42
N LEU A 82 13.49 -7.27 -1.58
CA LEU A 82 13.72 -6.81 -0.21
C LEU A 82 14.73 -5.66 -0.23
N VAL A 83 14.28 -4.46 0.14
CA VAL A 83 15.05 -3.21 0.11
C VAL A 83 15.43 -2.84 1.54
N ILE A 84 16.69 -3.03 1.89
CA ILE A 84 17.22 -2.90 3.24
C ILE A 84 18.07 -1.64 3.34
N ASP A 85 17.68 -0.74 4.23
CA ASP A 85 18.51 0.38 4.64
C ASP A 85 19.75 -0.11 5.40
N ASN A 86 20.91 0.42 5.01
CA ASN A 86 22.23 0.15 5.54
C ASN A 86 22.96 1.45 5.89
N SER A 87 22.20 2.51 6.18
CA SER A 87 22.67 3.72 6.84
C SER A 87 23.42 3.39 8.13
N ASN A 88 24.26 4.30 8.62
CA ASN A 88 25.01 4.06 9.85
C ASN A 88 24.10 3.90 11.08
N SER A 89 22.94 4.59 11.12
CA SER A 89 21.96 4.49 12.21
C SER A 89 21.37 3.10 12.38
N MET A 90 21.34 2.28 11.32
CA MET A 90 20.92 0.88 11.39
C MET A 90 21.85 0.01 12.24
N TYR A 91 23.05 0.47 12.58
CA TYR A 91 24.00 -0.27 13.44
C TYR A 91 23.89 0.12 14.92
N GLU A 92 22.97 1.02 15.25
CA GLU A 92 22.61 1.35 16.62
C GLU A 92 21.53 0.40 17.16
N ASN A 93 21.55 0.16 18.47
CA ASN A 93 20.49 -0.58 19.19
C ASN A 93 20.11 -1.94 18.57
N ASP A 94 21.09 -2.65 17.98
CA ASP A 94 20.91 -3.94 17.31
C ASP A 94 19.91 -3.95 16.12
N ARG A 95 19.55 -2.79 15.55
CA ARG A 95 18.58 -2.69 14.45
C ARG A 95 18.93 -3.57 13.25
N MET A 96 20.16 -3.51 12.76
CA MET A 96 20.63 -4.33 11.64
C MET A 96 20.72 -5.82 12.01
N VAL A 97 21.07 -6.15 13.27
CA VAL A 97 21.09 -7.54 13.75
C VAL A 97 19.67 -8.14 13.67
N GLN A 98 18.68 -7.40 14.17
CA GLN A 98 17.27 -7.80 14.15
C GLN A 98 16.71 -7.82 12.73
N THR A 99 17.11 -6.85 11.89
CA THR A 99 16.77 -6.79 10.47
C THR A 99 17.23 -8.03 9.72
N LYS A 100 18.48 -8.45 9.89
CA LYS A 100 19.00 -9.68 9.28
C LYS A 100 18.24 -10.92 9.77
N ALA A 101 17.97 -11.01 11.07
CA ALA A 101 17.22 -12.14 11.62
C ALA A 101 15.82 -12.24 11.01
N ALA A 102 15.10 -11.12 10.93
CA ALA A 102 13.75 -11.09 10.37
C ALA A 102 13.73 -11.27 8.84
N ALA A 103 14.72 -10.72 8.12
CA ALA A 103 14.90 -10.96 6.69
C ALA A 103 15.18 -12.44 6.39
N ASN A 104 15.98 -13.12 7.21
CA ASN A 104 16.18 -14.57 7.08
C ASN A 104 14.87 -15.35 7.29
N ALA A 105 14.06 -14.98 8.30
CA ALA A 105 12.74 -15.58 8.52
C ALA A 105 11.77 -15.32 7.35
N PHE A 106 11.81 -14.12 6.76
CA PHE A 106 11.06 -13.76 5.57
C PHE A 106 11.45 -14.62 4.36
N VAL A 107 12.75 -14.79 4.13
CA VAL A 107 13.28 -15.71 3.12
C VAL A 107 12.83 -17.15 3.41
N ASP A 108 12.83 -17.56 4.68
CA ASP A 108 12.36 -18.89 5.06
C ASP A 108 10.87 -19.12 4.78
N ALA A 109 10.04 -18.10 4.99
CA ALA A 109 8.60 -18.17 4.77
C ALA A 109 8.21 -18.17 3.28
N LEU A 110 8.95 -17.45 2.43
CA LEU A 110 8.59 -17.29 1.01
C LEU A 110 9.28 -18.29 0.08
N LEU A 111 10.52 -18.69 0.38
CA LEU A 111 11.28 -19.66 -0.39
C LEU A 111 11.11 -21.04 0.25
N THR A 112 9.97 -21.68 -0.05
CA THR A 112 9.66 -23.07 0.28
C THR A 112 9.77 -23.95 -0.97
N GLN A 113 9.89 -25.27 -0.80
CA GLN A 113 10.16 -26.20 -1.90
C GLN A 113 9.08 -26.18 -2.99
N ASP A 114 7.84 -25.88 -2.62
CA ASP A 114 6.68 -25.82 -3.52
C ASP A 114 6.32 -24.38 -3.95
N SER A 115 7.09 -23.36 -3.50
CA SER A 115 6.85 -21.96 -3.84
C SER A 115 7.49 -21.59 -5.17
N ALA A 116 6.73 -20.91 -6.03
CA ALA A 116 7.22 -20.29 -7.24
C ALA A 116 7.70 -18.83 -7.01
N THR A 117 7.89 -18.45 -5.75
CA THR A 117 8.37 -17.11 -5.35
C THR A 117 9.88 -17.01 -5.51
N ARG A 118 10.34 -15.83 -5.92
CA ARG A 118 11.76 -15.50 -5.99
C ARG A 118 12.01 -14.18 -5.29
N ILE A 119 13.16 -14.08 -4.62
CA ILE A 119 13.55 -12.90 -3.84
C ILE A 119 14.86 -12.35 -4.39
N ALA A 120 14.89 -11.05 -4.66
CA ALA A 120 16.13 -10.29 -4.76
C ALA A 120 16.27 -9.37 -3.55
N VAL A 121 17.50 -8.96 -3.26
CA VAL A 121 17.83 -8.02 -2.19
C VAL A 121 18.53 -6.82 -2.79
N VAL A 122 18.09 -5.63 -2.37
CA VAL A 122 18.71 -4.33 -2.60
C VAL A 122 19.10 -3.79 -1.24
N VAL A 123 20.38 -3.49 -1.05
CA VAL A 123 20.92 -2.87 0.17
C VAL A 123 21.36 -1.47 -0.20
N PHE A 124 20.82 -0.46 0.47
CA PHE A 124 21.08 0.93 0.14
C PHE A 124 21.55 1.74 1.35
N ASN A 125 22.30 2.78 1.07
CA ASN A 125 22.68 3.86 1.98
C ASN A 125 22.79 5.12 1.11
N ASP A 126 23.93 5.80 0.96
CA ASP A 126 24.14 6.77 -0.14
C ASP A 126 24.57 6.08 -1.48
N LYS A 127 24.88 4.78 -1.41
CA LYS A 127 25.14 3.87 -2.53
C LYS A 127 24.12 2.74 -2.54
N VAL A 128 24.24 1.85 -3.53
CA VAL A 128 23.40 0.66 -3.62
C VAL A 128 24.20 -0.57 -4.02
N LYS A 129 23.89 -1.70 -3.39
CA LYS A 129 24.30 -3.04 -3.79
C LYS A 129 23.03 -3.86 -4.01
N GLN A 130 23.03 -4.72 -5.02
CA GLN A 130 21.88 -5.55 -5.32
C GLN A 130 22.30 -6.95 -5.74
N THR A 131 21.32 -7.84 -5.73
CA THR A 131 21.44 -9.23 -6.17
C THR A 131 20.50 -9.51 -7.34
N GLY A 132 20.63 -10.69 -7.96
CA GLY A 132 19.59 -11.23 -8.84
C GLY A 132 18.44 -11.86 -8.05
N PHE A 133 17.50 -12.50 -8.75
CA PHE A 133 16.41 -13.25 -8.10
C PHE A 133 16.87 -14.65 -7.69
N TYR A 134 16.68 -14.98 -6.43
CA TYR A 134 16.96 -16.27 -5.79
C TYR A 134 15.65 -17.02 -5.57
N ASP A 135 15.68 -18.34 -5.67
CA ASP A 135 14.56 -19.24 -5.41
C ASP A 135 14.94 -20.25 -4.30
N TYR A 136 14.09 -21.24 -4.07
CA TYR A 136 14.35 -22.27 -3.05
C TYR A 136 15.72 -22.95 -3.20
N SER A 137 16.21 -23.17 -4.43
CA SER A 137 17.44 -23.93 -4.70
C SER A 137 18.71 -23.23 -4.22
N ASN A 138 18.69 -21.90 -4.12
CA ASN A 138 19.84 -21.07 -3.76
C ASN A 138 19.55 -20.19 -2.52
N LYS A 139 18.49 -20.51 -1.78
CA LYS A 139 18.03 -19.84 -0.57
C LYS A 139 19.14 -19.60 0.48
N GLU A 140 19.98 -20.59 0.75
CA GLU A 140 21.06 -20.44 1.74
C GLU A 140 22.13 -19.44 1.29
N ALA A 141 22.37 -19.31 -0.02
CA ALA A 141 23.27 -18.29 -0.55
C ALA A 141 22.68 -16.87 -0.40
N LEU A 142 21.36 -16.73 -0.56
CA LEU A 142 20.66 -15.46 -0.28
C LEU A 142 20.77 -15.06 1.20
N LYS A 143 20.54 -16.01 2.12
CA LYS A 143 20.68 -15.78 3.57
C LYS A 143 22.12 -15.41 3.93
N ALA A 144 23.10 -16.08 3.33
CA ALA A 144 24.51 -15.72 3.51
C ALA A 144 24.81 -14.28 3.03
N TYR A 145 24.25 -13.85 1.89
CA TYR A 145 24.37 -12.47 1.41
C TYR A 145 23.79 -11.46 2.41
N ILE A 146 22.56 -11.70 2.91
CA ILE A 146 21.90 -10.84 3.91
C ILE A 146 22.75 -10.75 5.18
N ASN A 147 23.26 -11.87 5.67
CA ASN A 147 24.06 -11.91 6.90
C ASN A 147 25.42 -11.19 6.74
N ALA A 148 25.98 -11.19 5.53
CA ALA A 148 27.24 -10.54 5.20
C ALA A 148 27.12 -9.01 5.01
N VAL A 149 25.91 -8.44 4.98
CA VAL A 149 25.72 -6.98 4.94
C VAL A 149 26.45 -6.34 6.13
N SER A 150 27.30 -5.35 5.87
CA SER A 150 28.09 -4.69 6.90
C SER A 150 28.09 -3.18 6.71
N MET A 151 28.32 -2.46 7.79
CA MET A 151 28.40 -1.01 7.78
C MET A 151 29.57 -0.57 6.90
N ASN A 152 29.38 0.52 6.17
CA ASN A 152 30.48 1.29 5.62
C ASN A 152 30.36 2.71 6.17
N GLU A 153 31.29 3.10 7.06
CA GLU A 153 31.23 4.39 7.77
C GLU A 153 31.23 5.59 6.81
N ASP A 154 31.88 5.45 5.64
CA ASP A 154 31.98 6.50 4.62
C ASP A 154 30.68 6.72 3.84
N ASP A 155 29.77 5.73 3.83
CA ASP A 155 28.54 5.71 3.03
C ASP A 155 27.29 5.91 3.91
N GLY A 156 27.41 6.59 5.06
CA GLY A 156 26.45 6.51 6.17
C GLY A 156 25.05 7.12 5.99
N GLY A 157 24.77 7.77 4.86
CA GLY A 157 23.50 8.45 4.59
C GLY A 157 22.35 7.52 4.16
N THR A 158 21.17 8.11 3.96
CA THR A 158 19.92 7.40 3.67
C THR A 158 19.34 7.87 2.34
N PHE A 159 19.70 7.21 1.24
CA PHE A 159 19.17 7.49 -0.10
C PHE A 159 18.01 6.55 -0.45
N THR A 160 16.92 6.65 0.30
CA THR A 160 15.75 5.76 0.16
C THR A 160 15.20 5.72 -1.27
N GLN A 161 15.18 6.86 -1.97
CA GLN A 161 14.74 6.94 -3.37
C GLN A 161 15.60 6.05 -4.28
N LEU A 162 16.92 5.99 -4.09
CA LEU A 162 17.81 5.12 -4.84
C LEU A 162 17.47 3.63 -4.61
N GLY A 163 17.21 3.24 -3.37
CA GLY A 163 16.80 1.88 -3.03
C GLY A 163 15.51 1.45 -3.74
N ILE A 164 14.47 2.30 -3.68
CA ILE A 164 13.17 2.08 -4.33
C ILE A 164 13.33 2.01 -5.85
N LYS A 165 14.02 3.00 -6.45
CA LYS A 165 14.27 3.03 -7.90
C LYS A 165 15.00 1.76 -8.37
N THR A 166 16.01 1.34 -7.63
CA THR A 166 16.80 0.15 -7.95
C THR A 166 15.94 -1.12 -7.91
N ALA A 167 15.08 -1.26 -6.89
CA ALA A 167 14.14 -2.37 -6.79
C ALA A 167 13.11 -2.37 -7.93
N ARG A 168 12.57 -1.19 -8.24
CA ARG A 168 11.65 -0.98 -9.36
C ARG A 168 12.29 -1.36 -10.69
N ASP A 169 13.51 -0.90 -10.97
CA ASP A 169 14.24 -1.25 -12.19
C ASP A 169 14.49 -2.76 -12.30
N LEU A 170 14.85 -3.42 -11.19
CA LEU A 170 15.05 -4.86 -11.15
C LEU A 170 13.75 -5.63 -11.47
N LEU A 171 12.62 -5.19 -10.91
CA LEU A 171 11.30 -5.77 -11.18
C LEU A 171 10.77 -5.45 -12.60
N LYS A 172 11.23 -4.38 -13.24
CA LYS A 172 10.90 -4.10 -14.66
C LYS A 172 11.80 -4.83 -15.64
N SER A 173 12.99 -5.24 -15.21
CA SER A 173 13.93 -5.93 -16.07
C SER A 173 13.40 -7.28 -16.55
N SER A 174 13.97 -7.80 -17.63
CA SER A 174 13.66 -9.14 -18.14
C SER A 174 14.04 -10.27 -17.19
N ALA A 175 14.82 -10.00 -16.13
CA ALA A 175 15.12 -10.99 -15.09
C ALA A 175 13.92 -11.24 -14.16
N SER A 176 13.01 -10.26 -14.05
CA SER A 176 11.74 -10.44 -13.35
C SER A 176 10.73 -11.14 -14.24
N THR A 177 10.32 -12.33 -13.81
CA THR A 177 9.37 -13.23 -14.51
C THR A 177 8.15 -13.54 -13.65
N GLY A 178 8.11 -13.02 -12.41
CA GLY A 178 6.95 -13.06 -11.54
C GLY A 178 5.81 -12.20 -12.06
N LEU A 179 4.59 -12.70 -11.90
CA LEU A 179 3.35 -11.99 -12.21
C LEU A 179 3.02 -10.98 -11.12
N ASN A 180 3.20 -11.38 -9.85
CA ASN A 180 3.09 -10.47 -8.71
C ASN A 180 4.47 -9.89 -8.40
N LYS A 181 4.56 -8.57 -8.32
CA LYS A 181 5.82 -7.85 -8.13
C LYS A 181 5.74 -7.02 -6.87
N ASN A 182 6.57 -7.31 -5.89
CA ASN A 182 6.51 -6.71 -4.57
C ASN A 182 7.84 -6.07 -4.20
N ILE A 183 7.80 -4.87 -3.64
CA ILE A 183 8.92 -4.19 -3.00
C ILE A 183 8.65 -4.20 -1.50
N VAL A 184 9.61 -4.67 -0.71
CA VAL A 184 9.53 -4.61 0.75
C VAL A 184 10.63 -3.69 1.25
N LEU A 185 10.28 -2.45 1.54
CA LEU A 185 11.18 -1.41 2.02
C LEU A 185 11.29 -1.43 3.54
N LEU A 186 12.51 -1.45 4.06
CA LEU A 186 12.79 -1.30 5.49
C LEU A 186 13.82 -0.19 5.69
N SER A 187 13.48 0.80 6.52
CA SER A 187 14.36 1.93 6.84
C SER A 187 14.06 2.46 8.24
N ASP A 188 15.06 3.07 8.88
CA ASP A 188 15.00 3.60 10.25
C ASP A 188 15.05 5.13 10.33
N GLY A 189 14.83 5.83 9.21
CA GLY A 189 15.02 7.27 9.21
C GLY A 189 14.36 8.01 8.06
N VAL A 190 14.76 9.28 7.93
CA VAL A 190 14.36 10.17 6.84
C VAL A 190 15.36 10.07 5.68
N PRO A 191 14.95 10.34 4.44
CA PRO A 191 15.90 10.45 3.35
C PRO A 191 16.82 11.67 3.54
N THR A 192 18.12 11.43 3.50
CA THR A 192 19.17 12.47 3.55
C THR A 192 19.78 12.74 2.17
N TRP A 193 19.35 11.97 1.17
CA TRP A 193 19.64 12.14 -0.24
C TRP A 193 18.38 11.97 -1.09
N SER A 194 18.31 12.68 -2.21
CA SER A 194 17.35 12.42 -3.28
C SER A 194 17.96 12.71 -4.65
N TYR A 195 17.34 12.20 -5.71
CA TYR A 195 17.56 12.70 -7.06
C TYR A 195 16.87 14.06 -7.23
N GLU A 196 17.52 14.97 -7.95
CA GLU A 196 16.97 16.30 -8.21
C GLU A 196 15.71 16.21 -9.07
N VAL A 197 14.62 16.82 -8.62
CA VAL A 197 13.40 16.95 -9.42
C VAL A 197 13.67 17.91 -10.58
N ASN A 198 13.45 17.45 -11.81
CA ASN A 198 13.77 18.22 -13.03
C ASN A 198 12.54 18.66 -13.83
N SER A 199 11.36 18.13 -13.50
CA SER A 199 10.13 18.43 -14.21
C SER A 199 8.91 18.30 -13.32
N ILE A 200 7.90 19.14 -13.61
CA ILE A 200 6.61 19.16 -12.94
C ILE A 200 5.47 19.04 -13.94
N SER A 201 4.42 18.35 -13.54
CA SER A 201 3.14 18.32 -14.24
C SER A 201 2.26 19.42 -13.66
N VAL A 202 1.50 20.09 -14.53
CA VAL A 202 0.72 21.27 -14.14
C VAL A 202 -0.73 21.04 -14.50
N ASN A 203 -1.60 21.24 -13.52
CA ASN A 203 -3.04 21.24 -13.71
C ASN A 203 -3.60 22.63 -13.42
N VAL A 204 -4.00 23.33 -14.47
CA VAL A 204 -4.60 24.67 -14.36
C VAL A 204 -6.05 24.52 -13.95
N THR A 205 -6.39 25.06 -12.79
CA THR A 205 -7.72 24.94 -12.16
C THR A 205 -8.59 26.17 -12.38
N GLY A 206 -8.01 27.28 -12.86
CA GLY A 206 -8.75 28.50 -13.18
C GLY A 206 -7.86 29.63 -13.65
N THR A 207 -8.44 30.81 -13.77
CA THR A 207 -7.73 32.05 -14.11
C THR A 207 -8.25 33.22 -13.30
N GLU A 208 -7.36 34.12 -12.90
CA GLU A 208 -7.72 35.39 -12.27
C GLU A 208 -7.42 36.55 -13.21
N THR A 209 -8.32 37.53 -13.24
CA THR A 209 -8.09 38.74 -14.03
C THR A 209 -7.22 39.72 -13.27
N SER A 210 -6.15 40.18 -13.91
CA SER A 210 -5.28 41.23 -13.41
C SER A 210 -5.44 42.47 -14.28
N VAL A 211 -5.77 43.59 -13.63
CA VAL A 211 -5.93 44.89 -14.29
C VAL A 211 -4.91 45.86 -13.73
N GLU A 212 -4.04 46.37 -14.61
CA GLU A 212 -3.05 47.38 -14.29
C GLU A 212 -3.55 48.76 -14.78
N SER A 213 -3.72 49.69 -13.84
CA SER A 213 -4.06 51.07 -14.14
C SER A 213 -2.96 51.73 -14.97
N LYS A 214 -3.36 52.43 -16.04
CA LYS A 214 -2.49 53.37 -16.77
C LYS A 214 -2.91 54.82 -16.57
N CYS A 215 -3.79 55.07 -15.61
CA CYS A 215 -4.29 56.41 -15.33
C CYS A 215 -3.30 57.18 -14.45
N GLY A 216 -3.13 58.46 -14.78
CA GLY A 216 -2.49 59.45 -13.92
C GLY A 216 -3.53 60.46 -13.42
N ILE A 217 -3.17 61.30 -12.45
CA ILE A 217 -4.07 62.23 -11.74
C ILE A 217 -4.93 63.09 -12.69
N PHE A 218 -4.42 63.44 -13.87
CA PHE A 218 -5.13 64.24 -14.89
C PHE A 218 -5.14 63.57 -16.28
N SER A 219 -4.94 62.26 -16.37
CA SER A 219 -4.84 61.55 -17.64
C SER A 219 -5.40 60.14 -17.57
N HIS A 220 -6.43 59.86 -18.36
CA HIS A 220 -7.01 58.53 -18.50
C HIS A 220 -6.41 57.78 -19.68
N LYS A 221 -6.04 56.52 -19.47
CA LYS A 221 -5.58 55.59 -20.51
C LYS A 221 -6.18 54.22 -20.25
N ALA A 222 -6.55 53.52 -21.33
CA ALA A 222 -7.04 52.15 -21.23
C ALA A 222 -6.07 51.29 -20.39
N PRO A 223 -6.59 50.52 -19.40
CA PRO A 223 -5.74 49.69 -18.55
C PRO A 223 -5.06 48.57 -19.33
N THR A 224 -4.03 47.95 -18.76
CA THR A 224 -3.60 46.61 -19.21
C THR A 224 -4.49 45.59 -18.51
N VAL A 225 -5.13 44.70 -19.25
CA VAL A 225 -5.89 43.57 -18.69
C VAL A 225 -5.23 42.27 -19.15
N LYS A 226 -5.02 41.34 -18.23
CA LYS A 226 -4.51 39.98 -18.51
C LYS A 226 -5.18 38.95 -17.62
N LEU A 227 -5.07 37.67 -18.01
CA LEU A 227 -5.42 36.54 -17.15
C LEU A 227 -4.15 35.89 -16.61
N ASN A 228 -4.12 35.61 -15.31
CA ASN A 228 -3.09 34.82 -14.65
C ASN A 228 -3.67 33.43 -14.32
N PRO A 229 -2.98 32.33 -14.64
CA PRO A 229 -3.46 30.99 -14.32
C PRO A 229 -3.38 30.72 -12.81
N ILE A 230 -4.42 30.10 -12.26
CA ILE A 230 -4.39 29.39 -10.97
C ILE A 230 -4.10 27.93 -11.29
N TYR A 231 -3.09 27.34 -10.66
CA TYR A 231 -2.70 25.97 -10.96
C TYR A 231 -2.24 25.22 -9.72
N SER A 232 -2.31 23.89 -9.81
CA SER A 232 -1.59 22.95 -8.97
C SER A 232 -0.46 22.32 -9.77
N ALA A 233 0.61 21.91 -9.10
CA ALA A 233 1.75 21.28 -9.74
C ALA A 233 2.25 20.09 -8.92
N GLU A 234 2.55 19.00 -9.61
CA GLU A 234 3.08 17.77 -9.03
C GLU A 234 4.40 17.38 -9.69
N ILE A 235 5.23 16.62 -8.96
CA ILE A 235 6.48 16.08 -9.51
C ILE A 235 6.16 15.19 -10.71
N ALA A 236 6.82 15.43 -11.85
CA ALA A 236 6.67 14.63 -13.06
C ALA A 236 7.92 13.82 -13.41
N GLY A 237 9.09 14.21 -12.89
CA GLY A 237 10.33 13.51 -13.16
C GLY A 237 11.50 13.99 -12.31
N CYS A 238 12.45 13.08 -12.12
CA CYS A 238 13.74 13.32 -11.49
C CYS A 238 14.87 13.14 -12.51
N ASP A 239 15.94 13.91 -12.35
CA ASP A 239 17.21 13.71 -13.04
C ASP A 239 18.04 12.67 -12.28
N TYR A 240 18.07 11.43 -12.78
CA TYR A 240 18.81 10.34 -12.14
C TYR A 240 20.34 10.46 -12.25
N SER A 241 20.86 11.54 -12.83
CA SER A 241 22.29 11.87 -12.85
C SER A 241 22.71 12.92 -11.81
N ARG A 242 21.73 13.57 -11.15
CA ARG A 242 21.98 14.66 -10.20
C ARG A 242 21.31 14.37 -8.86
N THR A 243 22.02 14.64 -7.78
CA THR A 243 21.56 14.38 -6.41
C THR A 243 21.51 15.66 -5.59
N VAL A 244 20.63 15.67 -4.59
CA VAL A 244 20.47 16.71 -3.58
C VAL A 244 20.62 16.08 -2.21
N GLY A 245 21.33 16.77 -1.30
CA GLY A 245 21.74 16.27 0.01
C GLY A 245 23.22 15.90 0.06
N ALA A 246 23.73 15.70 1.28
CA ALA A 246 25.10 15.30 1.56
C ALA A 246 25.17 14.15 2.58
N GLY A 247 24.03 13.65 3.05
CA GLY A 247 23.94 12.48 3.94
C GLY A 247 23.62 12.81 5.39
N TYR A 248 23.36 14.07 5.73
CA TYR A 248 23.06 14.51 7.08
C TYR A 248 21.55 14.66 7.32
N ASP A 249 21.10 14.49 8.55
CA ASP A 249 19.68 14.59 8.90
C ASP A 249 19.06 15.96 8.54
N GLU A 250 19.85 17.05 8.62
CA GLU A 250 19.37 18.38 8.25
C GLU A 250 19.03 18.50 6.76
N ASP A 251 19.67 17.68 5.92
CA ASP A 251 19.47 17.68 4.47
C ASP A 251 18.02 17.35 4.11
N TYR A 252 17.30 16.60 4.96
CA TYR A 252 15.88 16.31 4.75
C TYR A 252 15.09 17.58 4.43
N SER A 253 15.39 18.70 5.11
CA SER A 253 14.70 19.98 4.96
C SER A 253 15.14 20.82 3.76
N SER A 254 16.02 20.30 2.91
CA SER A 254 16.49 20.99 1.71
C SER A 254 15.34 21.36 0.78
N SER A 255 15.23 22.63 0.44
CA SER A 255 14.15 23.16 -0.40
C SER A 255 14.67 23.91 -1.62
N TYR A 256 14.02 23.69 -2.76
CA TYR A 256 14.35 24.34 -4.03
C TYR A 256 13.14 24.44 -4.95
N ASN A 257 13.19 25.36 -5.91
CA ASN A 257 12.12 25.57 -6.89
C ASN A 257 12.44 24.82 -8.19
N VAL A 258 11.42 24.13 -8.71
CA VAL A 258 11.45 23.51 -10.04
C VAL A 258 10.50 24.25 -10.93
N GLN A 259 10.94 24.50 -12.17
CA GLN A 259 10.13 25.20 -13.16
C GLN A 259 9.86 24.29 -14.35
N SER A 260 8.66 24.39 -14.90
CA SER A 260 8.34 23.77 -16.19
C SER A 260 7.43 24.69 -16.98
N GLN A 261 7.63 24.70 -18.29
CA GLN A 261 6.80 25.46 -19.19
C GLN A 261 5.41 24.84 -19.26
N ALA A 262 4.38 25.66 -19.03
CA ALA A 262 2.99 25.25 -19.03
C ALA A 262 2.14 26.23 -19.84
N TYR A 263 0.88 25.83 -20.05
CA TYR A 263 -0.08 26.56 -20.86
C TYR A 263 -1.43 26.54 -20.15
N PHE A 264 -2.27 27.52 -20.42
CA PHE A 264 -3.64 27.52 -19.95
C PHE A 264 -4.63 27.85 -21.07
N ASN A 265 -5.80 27.23 -20.97
CA ASN A 265 -6.98 27.58 -21.73
C ASN A 265 -7.91 28.40 -20.85
N HIS A 266 -8.74 29.23 -21.46
CA HIS A 266 -9.79 29.95 -20.74
C HIS A 266 -10.99 30.24 -21.64
N ASP A 267 -12.18 30.29 -21.02
CA ASP A 267 -13.39 30.79 -21.66
C ASP A 267 -13.34 32.31 -21.84
N GLU A 268 -14.35 32.86 -22.51
CA GLU A 268 -14.50 34.31 -22.63
C GLU A 268 -14.67 34.93 -21.23
N VAL A 269 -13.89 35.98 -20.95
CA VAL A 269 -13.97 36.71 -19.68
C VAL A 269 -14.39 38.15 -19.96
N ARG A 270 -15.38 38.62 -19.20
CA ARG A 270 -15.89 39.99 -19.27
C ARG A 270 -15.73 40.65 -17.92
N GLY A 271 -15.48 41.95 -17.94
CA GLY A 271 -15.48 42.72 -16.71
C GLY A 271 -15.41 44.22 -16.95
N THR A 272 -15.38 44.93 -15.84
CA THR A 272 -15.36 46.38 -15.79
C THR A 272 -14.26 46.82 -14.85
N TRP A 273 -13.55 47.89 -15.19
CA TRP A 273 -12.56 48.51 -14.33
C TRP A 273 -12.72 50.02 -14.38
N SER A 274 -12.70 50.66 -13.22
CA SER A 274 -12.88 52.11 -13.09
C SER A 274 -11.67 52.73 -12.41
N CYS A 275 -11.25 53.89 -12.91
CA CYS A 275 -10.30 54.75 -12.24
C CYS A 275 -11.00 55.99 -11.69
N SER A 276 -10.80 56.28 -10.41
CA SER A 276 -11.33 57.47 -9.75
C SER A 276 -10.23 58.19 -8.98
N HIS A 277 -10.24 59.52 -9.02
CA HIS A 277 -9.31 60.38 -8.30
C HIS A 277 -10.06 61.30 -7.34
N TYR A 278 -9.40 61.74 -6.27
CA TYR A 278 -9.96 62.72 -5.32
C TYR A 278 -10.12 64.11 -5.96
N ILE A 279 -9.23 64.44 -6.92
CA ILE A 279 -9.23 65.67 -7.70
C ILE A 279 -9.03 65.27 -9.16
N GLY A 280 -10.11 65.22 -9.94
CA GLY A 280 -10.11 64.84 -11.35
C GLY A 280 -11.35 64.04 -11.77
N ASP A 281 -11.55 63.90 -13.09
CA ASP A 281 -12.64 63.09 -13.64
C ASP A 281 -12.38 61.59 -13.42
N SER A 282 -13.44 60.79 -13.32
CA SER A 282 -13.35 59.33 -13.24
C SER A 282 -13.70 58.71 -14.58
N GLU A 283 -13.06 57.61 -14.94
CA GLU A 283 -13.29 56.90 -16.20
C GLU A 283 -13.50 55.41 -15.95
N THR A 284 -14.33 54.77 -16.76
CA THR A 284 -14.68 53.35 -16.63
C THR A 284 -14.51 52.65 -17.97
N TRP A 285 -13.82 51.51 -17.94
CA TRP A 285 -13.60 50.65 -19.08
C TRP A 285 -14.30 49.32 -18.89
N ASN A 286 -14.98 48.87 -19.93
CA ASN A 286 -15.45 47.48 -20.05
C ASN A 286 -14.46 46.70 -20.90
N TYR A 287 -14.14 45.47 -20.52
CA TYR A 287 -13.27 44.60 -21.31
C TYR A 287 -13.93 43.27 -21.61
N VAL A 288 -13.54 42.71 -22.76
CA VAL A 288 -13.86 41.35 -23.18
C VAL A 288 -12.57 40.70 -23.63
N ILE A 289 -12.18 39.62 -22.95
CA ILE A 289 -11.10 38.72 -23.35
C ILE A 289 -11.76 37.54 -24.06
N ASN A 290 -11.44 37.34 -25.33
CA ASN A 290 -12.02 36.28 -26.14
C ASN A 290 -11.61 34.91 -25.58
N ARG A 291 -12.49 33.90 -25.70
CA ARG A 291 -12.15 32.51 -25.40
C ARG A 291 -10.86 32.11 -26.13
N ASN A 292 -9.94 31.47 -25.42
CA ASN A 292 -8.73 30.89 -26.00
C ASN A 292 -8.57 29.43 -25.51
N LEU A 293 -8.70 28.48 -26.43
CA LEU A 293 -8.51 27.05 -26.20
C LEU A 293 -7.29 26.49 -26.97
N SER A 294 -6.35 27.36 -27.38
CA SER A 294 -5.23 27.01 -28.26
C SER A 294 -4.11 26.28 -27.53
N ASN A 295 -4.19 26.11 -26.21
CA ASN A 295 -3.16 25.49 -25.37
C ASN A 295 -1.76 26.10 -25.61
N GLY A 296 -1.65 27.42 -25.60
CA GLY A 296 -0.37 28.11 -25.80
C GLY A 296 0.06 28.37 -27.24
N ALA A 297 -0.64 27.81 -28.24
CA ALA A 297 -0.31 28.04 -29.65
C ALA A 297 -0.54 29.49 -30.12
N GLU A 298 -1.52 30.18 -29.54
CA GLU A 298 -1.90 31.55 -29.90
C GLU A 298 -2.01 32.43 -28.65
N ASN A 299 -1.73 33.73 -28.82
CA ASN A 299 -1.96 34.69 -27.75
C ASN A 299 -3.46 34.86 -27.51
N SER A 300 -3.84 35.05 -26.25
CA SER A 300 -5.16 35.52 -25.88
C SER A 300 -5.35 36.97 -26.32
N THR A 301 -6.52 37.26 -26.89
CA THR A 301 -6.84 38.56 -27.46
C THR A 301 -8.16 39.09 -26.92
N GLY A 302 -8.37 40.40 -27.01
CA GLY A 302 -9.60 41.03 -26.55
C GLY A 302 -9.65 42.53 -26.81
N ILE A 303 -10.73 43.15 -26.36
CA ILE A 303 -10.99 44.58 -26.53
C ILE A 303 -11.30 45.25 -25.21
N ILE A 304 -10.92 46.52 -25.11
CA ILE A 304 -11.25 47.42 -24.00
C ILE A 304 -12.04 48.59 -24.57
N SER A 305 -13.28 48.73 -24.11
CA SER A 305 -14.21 49.79 -24.49
C SER A 305 -14.26 50.87 -23.40
N GLY A 306 -13.97 52.11 -23.77
CA GLY A 306 -13.90 53.30 -22.92
C GLY A 306 -13.19 54.43 -23.68
N ASN A 307 -12.93 55.57 -23.05
CA ASN A 307 -12.22 56.67 -23.71
C ASN A 307 -10.89 57.01 -22.99
N PRO A 308 -9.71 56.71 -23.58
CA PRO A 308 -9.51 56.03 -24.87
C PRO A 308 -9.78 54.52 -24.78
N SER A 309 -10.10 53.91 -25.92
CA SER A 309 -10.24 52.44 -26.07
C SER A 309 -8.87 51.74 -26.15
N GLY A 310 -8.85 50.42 -26.03
CA GLY A 310 -7.62 49.62 -26.12
C GLY A 310 -7.84 48.18 -26.60
N THR A 311 -6.74 47.46 -26.77
CA THR A 311 -6.70 46.03 -27.15
C THR A 311 -6.00 45.20 -26.09
N ILE A 312 -6.39 43.95 -25.96
CA ILE A 312 -5.76 42.95 -25.09
C ILE A 312 -5.00 41.96 -25.97
N ASN A 313 -3.75 41.68 -25.59
CA ASN A 313 -2.90 40.68 -26.23
C ASN A 313 -1.88 40.17 -25.22
N PHE A 314 -1.99 38.90 -24.80
CA PHE A 314 -1.03 38.25 -23.89
C PHE A 314 -0.86 36.77 -24.23
N SER A 315 0.30 36.19 -23.91
CA SER A 315 0.55 34.77 -24.14
C SER A 315 -0.12 33.91 -23.07
N THR A 316 -0.67 32.75 -23.46
CA THR A 316 -1.16 31.73 -22.52
C THR A 316 -0.09 30.74 -22.09
N LYS A 317 1.15 30.88 -22.61
CA LYS A 317 2.34 30.18 -22.14
C LYS A 317 2.90 30.87 -20.90
N PHE A 318 3.19 30.09 -19.86
CA PHE A 318 3.78 30.58 -18.61
C PHE A 318 4.79 29.58 -18.04
N ASN A 319 5.62 30.03 -17.10
CA ASN A 319 6.50 29.15 -16.34
C ASN A 319 5.82 28.83 -15.01
N ALA A 320 5.36 27.58 -14.87
CA ALA A 320 4.86 27.08 -13.61
C ALA A 320 6.04 26.82 -12.66
N ILE A 321 5.80 27.00 -11.37
CA ILE A 321 6.80 26.79 -10.33
C ILE A 321 6.20 25.87 -9.26
N LYS A 322 6.95 24.85 -8.85
CA LYS A 322 6.68 24.06 -7.65
C LYS A 322 7.89 24.18 -6.72
N THR A 323 7.64 24.47 -5.46
CA THR A 323 8.67 24.35 -4.41
C THR A 323 8.68 22.91 -3.92
N ILE A 324 9.84 22.27 -4.00
CA ILE A 324 10.12 21.00 -3.30
C ILE A 324 10.57 21.39 -1.90
N ASN A 325 9.89 20.92 -0.87
CA ASN A 325 10.11 21.38 0.51
C ASN A 325 11.08 20.50 1.30
N ASN A 326 11.29 19.27 0.83
CA ASN A 326 12.14 18.28 1.50
C ASN A 326 12.52 17.14 0.54
N LEU A 327 13.49 16.32 0.96
CA LEU A 327 13.94 15.13 0.22
C LEU A 327 12.97 13.94 0.31
N GLY A 328 11.93 14.04 1.14
CA GLY A 328 10.84 13.08 1.21
C GLY A 328 9.92 13.12 -0.01
N GLU A 329 9.61 14.30 -0.55
CA GLU A 329 8.75 14.45 -1.73
C GLU A 329 9.21 13.63 -2.96
N PRO A 330 10.47 13.72 -3.43
CA PRO A 330 10.95 12.88 -4.54
C PRO A 330 11.02 11.38 -4.18
N THR A 331 11.26 11.05 -2.91
CA THR A 331 11.26 9.66 -2.42
C THR A 331 9.88 9.02 -2.53
N ILE A 332 8.84 9.72 -2.05
CA ILE A 332 7.44 9.30 -2.14
C ILE A 332 7.01 9.20 -3.61
N TRP A 333 7.43 10.17 -4.44
CA TRP A 333 7.14 10.14 -5.87
C TRP A 333 7.69 8.88 -6.54
N GLU A 334 8.92 8.46 -6.24
CA GLU A 334 9.52 7.24 -6.81
C GLU A 334 8.76 5.97 -6.38
N ALA A 335 8.32 5.90 -5.12
CA ALA A 335 7.46 4.81 -4.63
C ALA A 335 6.12 4.75 -5.40
N GLN A 336 5.51 5.91 -5.64
CA GLN A 336 4.30 6.01 -6.44
C GLN A 336 4.54 5.55 -7.89
N GLN A 337 5.73 5.82 -8.45
CA GLN A 337 6.05 5.31 -9.79
C GLN A 337 6.17 3.78 -9.82
N ALA A 338 6.67 3.15 -8.76
CA ALA A 338 6.66 1.68 -8.65
C ALA A 338 5.22 1.13 -8.59
N ALA A 339 4.34 1.78 -7.81
CA ALA A 339 2.91 1.43 -7.75
C ALA A 339 2.21 1.59 -9.12
N ASN A 340 2.49 2.69 -9.83
CA ASN A 340 1.96 2.93 -11.18
C ASN A 340 2.42 1.89 -12.21
N ASP A 341 3.60 1.28 -12.01
CA ASP A 341 4.10 0.17 -12.83
C ASP A 341 3.51 -1.20 -12.43
N GLY A 342 2.52 -1.23 -11.52
CA GLY A 342 1.81 -2.44 -11.10
C GLY A 342 2.52 -3.25 -10.02
N MET A 343 3.46 -2.63 -9.28
CA MET A 343 4.13 -3.26 -8.14
C MET A 343 3.39 -2.91 -6.84
N THR A 344 3.43 -3.80 -5.85
CA THR A 344 3.01 -3.48 -4.48
C THR A 344 4.22 -3.08 -3.65
N VAL A 345 4.16 -1.93 -3.01
CA VAL A 345 5.21 -1.42 -2.11
C VAL A 345 4.74 -1.57 -0.66
N PHE A 346 5.40 -2.46 0.07
CA PHE A 346 5.31 -2.56 1.52
C PHE A 346 6.43 -1.73 2.14
N SER A 347 6.15 -1.04 3.25
CA SER A 347 7.17 -0.29 3.98
C SER A 347 7.13 -0.57 5.48
N ILE A 348 8.32 -0.72 6.05
CA ILE A 348 8.55 -0.97 7.47
C ILE A 348 9.37 0.20 8.01
N ALA A 349 8.76 0.99 8.90
CA ALA A 349 9.43 2.07 9.61
C ALA A 349 10.01 1.55 10.92
N LEU A 350 11.33 1.34 10.92
CA LEU A 350 12.06 0.79 12.05
C LEU A 350 12.52 1.91 12.98
N GLN A 351 11.70 2.30 13.94
CA GLN A 351 12.02 3.39 14.88
C GLN A 351 12.37 4.72 14.17
N ALA A 352 11.72 4.99 13.03
CA ALA A 352 12.08 6.06 12.10
C ALA A 352 11.74 7.49 12.56
N GLY A 353 11.17 7.63 13.76
CA GLY A 353 10.63 8.88 14.24
C GLY A 353 9.44 9.38 13.40
N THR A 354 8.75 10.42 13.87
CA THR A 354 7.51 10.90 13.23
C THR A 354 7.69 11.26 11.76
N THR A 355 8.79 11.91 11.41
CA THR A 355 9.07 12.34 10.04
C THR A 355 9.35 11.15 9.12
N GLY A 356 10.24 10.23 9.54
CA GLY A 356 10.56 9.02 8.76
C GLY A 356 9.34 8.12 8.60
N GLU A 357 8.55 7.95 9.67
CA GLU A 357 7.28 7.22 9.62
C GLU A 357 6.29 7.81 8.59
N ASN A 358 6.16 9.14 8.53
CA ASN A 358 5.27 9.78 7.55
C ASN A 358 5.74 9.56 6.11
N VAL A 359 7.04 9.65 5.85
CA VAL A 359 7.62 9.39 4.53
C VAL A 359 7.41 7.93 4.14
N LEU A 360 7.77 6.98 5.00
CA LEU A 360 7.65 5.56 4.72
C LEU A 360 6.18 5.13 4.56
N ARG A 361 5.26 5.69 5.35
CA ARG A 361 3.82 5.48 5.19
C ARG A 361 3.30 5.98 3.85
N ALA A 362 3.80 7.12 3.37
CA ALA A 362 3.45 7.65 2.06
C ALA A 362 4.11 6.86 0.90
N CYS A 363 5.19 6.13 1.15
CA CYS A 363 5.78 5.20 0.18
C CYS A 363 5.00 3.88 0.04
N ALA A 364 4.22 3.47 1.04
CA ALA A 364 3.42 2.25 0.96
C ALA A 364 2.29 2.40 -0.07
N THR A 365 1.98 1.33 -0.79
CA THR A 365 0.90 1.33 -1.79
C THR A 365 -0.47 1.57 -1.14
N ASP A 366 -0.77 0.88 -0.04
CA ASP A 366 -1.88 1.18 0.85
C ASP A 366 -1.31 1.53 2.24
N ALA A 367 -1.38 2.80 2.63
CA ALA A 367 -0.89 3.31 3.92
C ALA A 367 -1.53 2.64 5.16
N THR A 368 -2.65 1.91 4.99
CA THR A 368 -3.32 1.20 6.08
C THR A 368 -2.96 -0.29 6.14
N LYS A 369 -2.69 -0.92 5.00
CA LYS A 369 -2.44 -2.36 4.90
C LYS A 369 -0.98 -2.72 4.69
N ASP A 370 -0.25 -1.90 3.94
CA ASP A 370 1.09 -2.20 3.45
C ASP A 370 2.18 -1.44 4.22
N TYR A 371 1.80 -0.69 5.26
CA TYR A 371 2.69 0.05 6.14
C TYR A 371 2.75 -0.58 7.54
N TYR A 372 3.96 -0.72 8.07
CA TYR A 372 4.23 -1.27 9.40
C TYR A 372 5.14 -0.32 10.19
N ALA A 373 4.64 0.21 11.31
CA ALA A 373 5.45 0.98 12.25
C ALA A 373 6.02 0.09 13.36
N ILE A 374 7.28 0.32 13.71
CA ILE A 374 7.94 -0.25 14.88
C ILE A 374 8.44 0.91 15.71
N ALA A 375 7.74 1.23 16.79
CA ALA A 375 8.06 2.36 17.63
C ALA A 375 9.35 2.12 18.44
N SER A 376 9.95 3.18 18.96
CA SER A 376 11.13 3.09 19.83
C SER A 376 10.89 2.30 21.13
N THR A 377 9.63 2.17 21.54
CA THR A 377 9.21 1.44 22.75
C THR A 377 8.82 -0.01 22.48
N ASP A 378 8.74 -0.43 21.20
CA ASP A 378 8.33 -1.78 20.83
C ASP A 378 9.45 -2.80 21.03
N ASN A 379 9.06 -4.07 21.21
CA ASN A 379 9.94 -5.20 20.99
C ASN A 379 10.22 -5.35 19.49
N VAL A 380 11.33 -4.77 19.05
CA VAL A 380 11.69 -4.67 17.64
C VAL A 380 11.75 -6.04 16.97
N ALA A 381 12.39 -7.04 17.59
CA ALA A 381 12.52 -8.37 17.00
C ALA A 381 11.16 -9.03 16.72
N GLU A 382 10.23 -8.92 17.67
CA GLU A 382 8.87 -9.47 17.56
C GLU A 382 8.03 -8.73 16.51
N LYS A 383 8.01 -7.40 16.56
CA LYS A 383 7.25 -6.58 15.61
C LYS A 383 7.76 -6.75 14.20
N LEU A 384 9.08 -6.82 14.03
CA LEU A 384 9.70 -7.01 12.73
C LEU A 384 9.37 -8.38 12.16
N THR A 385 9.48 -9.42 12.98
CA THR A 385 9.04 -10.78 12.60
C THR A 385 7.57 -10.81 12.22
N THR A 386 6.71 -10.10 12.95
CA THR A 386 5.27 -10.00 12.68
C THR A 386 5.00 -9.29 11.35
N ALA A 387 5.65 -8.16 11.09
CA ALA A 387 5.53 -7.41 9.84
C ALA A 387 5.94 -8.29 8.64
N PHE A 388 7.13 -8.90 8.69
CA PHE A 388 7.59 -9.79 7.62
C PHE A 388 6.69 -11.02 7.45
N THR A 389 6.17 -11.61 8.53
CA THR A 389 5.25 -12.75 8.45
C THR A 389 3.92 -12.34 7.81
N SER A 390 3.42 -11.15 8.13
CA SER A 390 2.20 -10.57 7.53
C SER A 390 2.40 -10.33 6.03
N ILE A 391 3.51 -9.71 5.64
CA ILE A 391 3.87 -9.46 4.24
C ILE A 391 4.03 -10.78 3.48
N ALA A 392 4.81 -11.72 4.02
CA ALA A 392 4.96 -13.05 3.40
C ALA A 392 3.61 -13.74 3.25
N GLY A 393 2.74 -13.59 4.24
CA GLY A 393 1.37 -14.08 4.18
C GLY A 393 0.54 -13.46 3.07
N SER A 394 0.63 -12.15 2.86
CA SER A 394 -0.11 -11.43 1.81
C SER A 394 0.28 -11.86 0.39
N ILE A 395 1.53 -12.30 0.21
CA ILE A 395 2.11 -12.72 -1.08
C ILE A 395 1.75 -14.17 -1.42
N ALA A 396 1.53 -15.03 -0.42
CA ALA A 396 1.40 -16.48 -0.57
C ALA A 396 -0.03 -17.03 -0.33
N ILE A 397 -1.10 -16.34 -0.73
CA ILE A 397 -2.49 -16.69 -0.33
C ILE A 397 -3.19 -17.66 -1.31
N ALA A 398 -3.88 -18.69 -0.77
CA ALA A 398 -4.78 -19.59 -1.48
C ALA A 398 -6.22 -19.05 -1.58
N ALA A 399 -6.73 -18.45 -0.50
CA ALA A 399 -8.05 -17.81 -0.45
C ALA A 399 -8.05 -16.55 0.44
N ARG A 400 -8.75 -15.51 0.02
CA ARG A 400 -8.96 -14.26 0.77
C ARG A 400 -10.39 -14.20 1.31
N ASN A 401 -10.59 -13.57 2.46
CA ASN A 401 -11.91 -13.35 3.08
C ASN A 401 -12.73 -14.65 3.26
N GLY A 402 -12.08 -15.74 3.66
CA GLY A 402 -12.74 -17.01 3.92
C GLY A 402 -13.78 -16.88 5.04
N VAL A 403 -14.98 -17.40 4.77
CA VAL A 403 -16.06 -17.54 5.74
C VAL A 403 -16.54 -18.99 5.73
N VAL A 404 -16.60 -19.61 6.90
CA VAL A 404 -17.13 -20.96 7.11
C VAL A 404 -18.44 -20.84 7.90
N ASN A 405 -19.54 -21.24 7.27
CA ASN A 405 -20.85 -21.26 7.91
C ASN A 405 -21.20 -22.70 8.30
N ASP A 406 -21.32 -22.97 9.60
CA ASP A 406 -21.61 -24.29 10.15
C ASP A 406 -22.96 -24.28 10.89
N PRO A 407 -24.07 -24.66 10.23
CA PRO A 407 -25.35 -24.83 10.90
C PRO A 407 -25.38 -26.13 11.71
N MET A 408 -25.89 -26.07 12.93
CA MET A 408 -26.09 -27.26 13.74
C MET A 408 -27.21 -28.14 13.17
N GLY A 409 -27.02 -29.46 13.23
CA GLY A 409 -28.04 -30.42 12.85
C GLY A 409 -29.29 -30.35 13.72
N GLU A 410 -30.42 -30.82 13.22
CA GLU A 410 -31.74 -30.76 13.87
C GLU A 410 -31.71 -31.19 15.35
N HIS A 411 -30.98 -32.26 15.66
CA HIS A 411 -30.86 -32.85 17.00
C HIS A 411 -29.55 -32.52 17.73
N VAL A 412 -28.77 -31.56 17.24
CA VAL A 412 -27.47 -31.16 17.81
C VAL A 412 -27.55 -29.74 18.33
N GLN A 413 -27.23 -29.51 19.60
CA GLN A 413 -27.14 -28.17 20.15
C GLN A 413 -25.70 -27.87 20.57
N LEU A 414 -25.27 -26.61 20.37
CA LEU A 414 -24.01 -26.15 20.92
C LEU A 414 -24.12 -26.17 22.45
N SER A 415 -23.13 -26.75 23.12
CA SER A 415 -23.11 -26.84 24.58
C SER A 415 -22.46 -25.60 25.17
N PHE A 416 -23.27 -24.73 25.78
CA PHE A 416 -22.81 -23.57 26.55
C PHE A 416 -23.80 -23.25 27.66
N SER A 417 -23.39 -22.43 28.62
CA SER A 417 -24.25 -21.94 29.69
C SER A 417 -24.41 -20.42 29.61
N GLY A 418 -25.63 -19.90 29.81
CA GLY A 418 -25.93 -18.47 29.70
C GLY A 418 -26.71 -18.10 28.44
N GLU A 419 -26.76 -16.81 28.11
CA GLU A 419 -27.54 -16.28 26.98
C GLU A 419 -26.85 -16.48 25.62
N ALA A 420 -25.52 -16.57 25.58
CA ALA A 420 -24.70 -16.77 24.38
C ALA A 420 -23.40 -17.53 24.71
N PRO A 421 -22.80 -18.24 23.74
CA PRO A 421 -21.53 -18.93 23.96
C PRO A 421 -20.38 -17.94 24.13
N VAL A 422 -19.42 -18.30 24.97
CA VAL A 422 -18.15 -17.58 25.13
C VAL A 422 -17.17 -18.07 24.06
N ILE A 423 -16.75 -17.16 23.18
CA ILE A 423 -15.81 -17.42 22.08
C ILE A 423 -14.47 -16.78 22.41
N THR A 424 -13.37 -17.52 22.26
CA THR A 424 -12.02 -17.02 22.56
C THR A 424 -11.01 -17.38 21.47
N THR A 425 -10.02 -16.51 21.28
CA THR A 425 -8.80 -16.80 20.50
C THR A 425 -7.64 -17.27 21.39
N ASP A 426 -7.81 -17.26 22.71
CA ASP A 426 -6.80 -17.74 23.67
C ASP A 426 -7.06 -19.21 24.00
N LYS A 427 -6.16 -20.08 23.53
CA LYS A 427 -6.29 -21.52 23.74
C LYS A 427 -6.17 -21.91 25.22
N ALA A 428 -5.38 -21.18 26.02
CA ALA A 428 -5.26 -21.48 27.45
C ALA A 428 -6.57 -21.19 28.21
N VAL A 429 -7.31 -20.16 27.79
CA VAL A 429 -8.65 -19.86 28.33
C VAL A 429 -9.64 -20.97 28.01
N TYR A 430 -9.64 -21.46 26.76
CA TYR A 430 -10.49 -22.59 26.35
C TYR A 430 -10.10 -23.89 27.07
N ASP A 431 -8.82 -24.24 27.10
CA ASP A 431 -8.31 -25.45 27.76
C ASP A 431 -8.58 -25.44 29.28
N ALA A 432 -8.68 -24.26 29.90
CA ALA A 432 -9.09 -24.09 31.30
C ALA A 432 -10.61 -24.24 31.53
N GLY A 433 -11.41 -24.41 30.47
CA GLY A 433 -12.87 -24.56 30.51
C GLY A 433 -13.63 -23.24 30.67
N ASN A 434 -12.98 -22.10 30.41
CA ASN A 434 -13.59 -20.77 30.58
C ASN A 434 -14.21 -20.21 29.28
N ALA A 435 -14.21 -20.98 28.20
CA ALA A 435 -14.83 -20.62 26.93
C ALA A 435 -15.48 -21.87 26.30
N ASP A 436 -16.53 -21.66 25.50
CA ASP A 436 -17.28 -22.72 24.83
C ASP A 436 -16.73 -23.01 23.42
N ILE A 437 -16.15 -22.00 22.77
CA ILE A 437 -15.56 -22.11 21.43
C ILE A 437 -14.16 -21.50 21.42
N TYR A 438 -13.20 -22.24 20.89
CA TYR A 438 -11.87 -21.74 20.52
C TYR A 438 -11.78 -21.49 19.01
N ILE A 439 -11.20 -20.35 18.64
CA ILE A 439 -10.86 -20.00 17.25
C ILE A 439 -9.35 -19.75 17.13
N SER A 440 -8.70 -20.49 16.25
CA SER A 440 -7.26 -20.36 15.96
C SER A 440 -6.93 -19.09 15.19
N GLN A 441 -7.88 -18.60 14.38
CA GLN A 441 -7.71 -17.47 13.49
C GLN A 441 -9.04 -16.76 13.25
N GLY A 442 -8.99 -15.44 13.05
CA GLY A 442 -10.15 -14.65 12.63
C GLY A 442 -11.14 -14.40 13.76
N SER A 443 -12.44 -14.39 13.43
CA SER A 443 -13.52 -14.18 14.40
C SER A 443 -14.70 -15.11 14.11
N ALA A 444 -15.51 -15.41 15.12
CA ALA A 444 -16.71 -16.21 14.95
C ALA A 444 -17.90 -15.58 15.67
N VAL A 445 -19.10 -15.81 15.11
CA VAL A 445 -20.38 -15.40 15.69
C VAL A 445 -21.30 -16.61 15.72
N TYR A 446 -22.06 -16.76 16.81
CA TYR A 446 -23.13 -17.73 16.92
C TYR A 446 -24.49 -17.04 16.74
N ASP A 447 -25.29 -17.54 15.79
CA ASP A 447 -26.67 -17.12 15.58
C ASP A 447 -27.62 -18.15 16.22
N ALA A 448 -28.29 -17.74 17.30
CA ALA A 448 -29.22 -18.59 18.03
C ALA A 448 -30.51 -18.90 17.25
N ALA A 449 -30.93 -18.03 16.32
CA ALA A 449 -32.15 -18.24 15.54
C ALA A 449 -31.96 -19.34 14.48
N THR A 450 -30.78 -19.35 13.84
CA THR A 450 -30.42 -20.35 12.83
C THR A 450 -29.62 -21.52 13.41
N ARG A 451 -29.25 -21.45 14.71
CA ARG A 451 -28.35 -22.40 15.40
C ARG A 451 -27.08 -22.62 14.58
N SER A 452 -26.41 -21.55 14.17
CA SER A 452 -25.25 -21.63 13.29
C SER A 452 -24.05 -20.88 13.83
N ILE A 453 -22.85 -21.38 13.51
CA ILE A 453 -21.60 -20.67 13.74
C ILE A 453 -21.12 -20.12 12.40
N SER A 454 -20.92 -18.80 12.33
CA SER A 454 -20.29 -18.14 11.20
C SER A 454 -18.86 -17.77 11.59
N TRP A 455 -17.90 -18.52 11.09
CA TRP A 455 -16.47 -18.30 11.30
C TRP A 455 -15.89 -17.48 10.14
N THR A 456 -15.57 -16.23 10.42
CA THR A 456 -14.82 -15.35 9.52
C THR A 456 -13.33 -15.64 9.68
N VAL A 457 -12.83 -16.58 8.88
CA VAL A 457 -11.44 -17.07 8.91
C VAL A 457 -10.46 -15.97 8.48
N GLY A 458 -10.83 -15.19 7.47
CA GLY A 458 -9.92 -14.26 6.79
C GLY A 458 -9.09 -14.97 5.72
N SER A 459 -7.82 -14.61 5.57
CA SER A 459 -6.95 -15.20 4.54
C SER A 459 -6.44 -16.59 4.94
N VAL A 460 -6.45 -17.55 4.01
CA VAL A 460 -5.96 -18.92 4.22
C VAL A 460 -4.79 -19.19 3.27
N ARG A 461 -3.65 -19.64 3.80
CA ARG A 461 -2.46 -20.01 3.02
C ARG A 461 -2.23 -21.51 3.05
N GLU A 462 -1.46 -21.99 2.09
CA GLU A 462 -0.96 -23.35 2.11
C GLU A 462 -0.01 -23.59 3.29
N GLY A 463 -0.28 -24.65 4.05
CA GLY A 463 0.45 -24.99 5.27
C GLY A 463 -0.14 -24.37 6.55
N ASP A 464 -1.01 -23.36 6.43
CA ASP A 464 -1.84 -22.93 7.56
C ASP A 464 -2.79 -24.09 7.91
N ASN A 465 -2.94 -24.39 9.21
CA ASN A 465 -3.94 -25.35 9.72
C ASN A 465 -4.81 -24.67 10.80
N PRO A 466 -5.54 -23.61 10.43
CA PRO A 466 -6.49 -22.95 11.31
C PRO A 466 -7.66 -23.87 11.64
#